data_AF-A0A813LL01-F1
#
_entry.id   AF-A0A813LL01-F1
#
_cell.length_a   1.000
_cell.length_b   1.000
_cell.length_c   1.000
_cell.angle_alpha   90.00
_cell.angle_beta   90.00
_cell.angle_gamma   90.00
#
_symmetry.space_group_name_H-M   'P 1'
#
loop_
_entity.id
_entity.type
_entity.pdbx_description
1 polymer ?
#
loop_
_entity_poly.entity_id
_entity_poly.type
_entity_poly.pdbx_seq_one_letter_code
_entity_poly.pdbx_strand_id
1 'polypeptide(L)'
;MIFYLTKTGGDSRMFPEVMPTKWFAEIYDIRFKLYNVLQRRKRLVHESTMAREAFHDFHPHDLDHDGEAFFSKLIAKEAAATELCAGRLMGNFVLFSDTYVPVQSGMAFYKAIQKDGGKGTFYTLGADVHCLFYKPAGEALTTPDPVECFHALVDHANMTGRKFEVGYATAFEAFSEVLQSRKDGLAGNWFTAPGESSKDAFMRRLKKSDPAHHIFQAYAQEHTDRFAAAKALSMDEAMDQMPEIERKYKLECQEYSNVLYGVNDELAAAAKLEQEQIAKLADIGELQGKLDAGSLVAIEGFAVVKQASAVTKAVEEFDSARDKAVDAVMATKLPALEKRK
;
A
#
# COMPACT_ATOMS: atom_id res chain seq x y z
N MET A 1 7.44 -2.65 21.76
CA MET A 1 7.77 -3.61 20.68
C MET A 1 7.94 -2.95 19.32
N ILE A 2 6.92 -2.28 18.75
CA ILE A 2 6.98 -1.68 17.40
C ILE A 2 8.21 -0.78 17.23
N PHE A 3 8.44 0.16 18.15
CA PHE A 3 9.62 1.02 18.13
C PHE A 3 10.95 0.25 18.07
N TYR A 4 11.09 -0.84 18.84
CA TYR A 4 12.29 -1.68 18.80
C TYR A 4 12.47 -2.35 17.44
N LEU A 5 11.41 -2.95 16.89
CA LEU A 5 11.46 -3.59 15.57
C LEU A 5 11.79 -2.57 14.48
N THR A 6 11.21 -1.37 14.55
CA THR A 6 11.44 -0.26 13.61
C THR A 6 12.78 0.44 13.82
N LYS A 7 13.36 0.46 15.02
CA LYS A 7 14.67 1.11 15.25
C LYS A 7 15.85 0.16 15.02
N THR A 8 15.68 -1.14 15.22
CA THR A 8 16.80 -2.10 15.16
C THR A 8 16.75 -3.00 13.94
N GLY A 9 15.56 -3.24 13.37
CA GLY A 9 15.37 -4.26 12.34
C GLY A 9 15.58 -5.69 12.86
N GLY A 10 15.54 -5.87 14.18
CA GLY A 10 15.71 -7.15 14.84
C GLY A 10 14.43 -7.99 14.93
N ASP A 11 14.57 -9.17 15.55
CA ASP A 11 13.46 -10.07 15.81
C ASP A 11 12.87 -9.83 17.21
N SER A 12 11.55 -9.94 17.34
CA SER A 12 10.82 -9.99 18.62
C SER A 12 11.45 -10.88 19.70
N ARG A 13 12.13 -11.98 19.32
CA ARG A 13 12.81 -12.90 20.25
C ARG A 13 14.01 -12.26 20.97
N MET A 14 14.57 -11.20 20.39
CA MET A 14 15.71 -10.45 20.93
C MET A 14 15.25 -9.14 21.58
N PHE A 15 13.96 -9.00 21.89
CA PHE A 15 13.45 -7.81 22.56
C PHE A 15 14.15 -7.64 23.92
N PRO A 16 14.71 -6.46 24.21
CA PRO A 16 15.48 -6.26 25.42
C PRO A 16 14.57 -6.33 26.65
N GLU A 17 15.07 -6.94 27.72
CA GLU A 17 14.39 -6.98 29.01
C GLU A 17 14.19 -5.56 29.57
N VAL A 18 15.19 -4.69 29.40
CA VAL A 18 15.12 -3.27 29.78
C VAL A 18 15.45 -2.41 28.56
N MET A 19 14.52 -1.54 28.18
CA MET A 19 14.74 -0.61 27.07
C MET A 19 15.71 0.51 27.47
N PRO A 20 16.62 0.94 26.57
CA PRO A 20 17.48 2.11 26.79
C PRO A 20 16.68 3.37 27.11
N THR A 21 17.16 4.19 28.05
CA THR A 21 16.55 5.47 28.43
C THR A 21 16.37 6.43 27.25
N LYS A 22 17.33 6.44 26.31
CA LYS A 22 17.24 7.23 25.07
C LYS A 22 16.01 6.86 24.24
N TRP A 23 15.66 5.58 24.17
CA TRP A 23 14.49 5.13 23.41
C TRP A 23 13.19 5.59 24.05
N PHE A 24 13.13 5.68 25.38
CA PHE A 24 11.96 6.26 26.05
C PHE A 24 11.79 7.73 25.66
N ALA A 25 12.86 8.54 25.70
CA ALA A 25 12.81 9.94 25.29
C ALA A 25 12.28 10.09 23.85
N GLU A 26 12.84 9.34 22.91
CA GLU A 26 12.39 9.35 21.51
C GLU A 26 10.91 8.95 21.36
N ILE A 27 10.45 7.92 22.10
CA ILE A 27 9.04 7.50 22.09
C ILE A 27 8.13 8.63 22.63
N TYR A 28 8.56 9.33 23.69
CA TYR A 28 7.79 10.45 24.25
C TYR A 28 7.77 11.66 23.31
N ASP A 29 8.86 11.94 22.60
CA ASP A 29 8.91 13.01 21.61
C ASP A 29 7.97 12.72 20.42
N ILE A 30 7.98 11.48 19.91
CA ILE A 30 7.05 11.02 18.87
C ILE A 30 5.60 11.15 19.35
N ARG A 31 5.33 10.71 20.59
CA ARG A 31 4.01 10.84 21.21
C ARG A 31 3.59 12.30 21.28
N PHE A 32 4.46 13.18 21.76
CA PHE A 32 4.18 14.60 21.86
C PHE A 32 3.89 15.22 20.48
N LYS A 33 4.70 14.93 19.46
CA LYS A 33 4.50 15.39 18.07
C LYS A 33 3.12 14.97 17.55
N LEU A 34 2.76 13.69 17.70
CA LEU A 34 1.47 13.17 17.27
C LEU A 34 0.31 13.85 18.00
N TYR A 35 0.30 13.84 19.34
CA TYR A 35 -0.80 14.39 20.12
C TYR A 35 -0.95 15.90 19.96
N ASN A 36 0.12 16.65 19.70
CA ASN A 36 0.02 18.08 19.40
C ASN A 36 -0.81 18.33 18.13
N VAL A 37 -0.58 17.54 17.08
CA VAL A 37 -1.36 17.61 15.83
C VAL A 37 -2.81 17.20 16.06
N LEU A 38 -3.04 16.03 16.66
CA LEU A 38 -4.39 15.49 16.88
C LEU A 38 -5.21 16.42 17.77
N GLN A 39 -4.63 16.94 18.86
CA GLN A 39 -5.33 17.83 19.79
C GLN A 39 -5.68 19.16 19.13
N ARG A 40 -4.79 19.72 18.30
CA ARG A 40 -5.08 20.94 17.54
C ARG A 40 -6.25 20.73 16.57
N ARG A 41 -6.30 19.59 15.89
CA ARG A 41 -7.40 19.25 14.95
C ARG A 41 -8.72 19.05 15.68
N LYS A 42 -8.71 18.25 16.75
CA LYS A 42 -9.87 18.09 17.63
C LYS A 42 -10.40 19.44 18.12
N ARG A 43 -9.52 20.34 18.58
CA ARG A 43 -9.89 21.69 19.00
C ARG A 43 -10.57 22.49 17.88
N LEU A 44 -9.99 22.51 16.68
CA LEU A 44 -10.56 23.23 15.54
C LEU A 44 -11.94 22.70 15.14
N VAL A 45 -12.14 21.37 15.14
CA VAL A 45 -13.45 20.75 14.88
C VAL A 45 -14.44 21.16 15.96
N HIS A 46 -14.05 21.06 17.23
CA HIS A 46 -14.90 21.42 18.36
C HIS A 46 -15.33 22.89 18.33
N GLU A 47 -14.39 23.81 18.08
CA GLU A 47 -14.64 25.25 18.02
C GLU A 47 -15.48 25.66 16.79
N SER A 48 -15.28 25.00 15.64
CA SER A 48 -16.00 25.35 14.40
C SER A 48 -17.41 24.79 14.35
N THR A 49 -17.63 23.58 14.88
CA THR A 49 -18.93 22.90 14.86
C THR A 49 -19.76 23.15 16.10
N MET A 50 -19.17 23.67 17.18
CA MET A 50 -19.76 23.75 18.51
C MET A 50 -20.33 22.40 18.98
N ALA A 51 -19.75 21.29 18.50
CA ALA A 51 -20.19 19.96 18.87
C ALA A 51 -19.97 19.72 20.36
N ARG A 52 -20.88 18.98 21.01
CA ARG A 52 -20.72 18.60 22.41
C ARG A 52 -19.51 17.70 22.64
N GLU A 53 -19.16 16.91 21.63
CA GLU A 53 -18.04 15.98 21.65
C GLU A 53 -17.29 16.05 20.33
N ALA A 54 -15.96 16.03 20.42
CA ALA A 54 -15.06 15.90 19.29
C ALA A 54 -13.96 14.91 19.67
N PHE A 55 -13.54 14.10 18.70
CA PHE A 55 -12.60 13.00 18.92
C PHE A 55 -11.29 13.29 18.21
N HIS A 56 -10.20 12.69 18.70
CA HIS A 56 -8.94 12.72 17.98
C HIS A 56 -9.10 11.92 16.70
N ASP A 57 -8.66 12.48 15.58
CA ASP A 57 -8.46 11.66 14.39
C ASP A 57 -7.44 10.56 14.73
N PHE A 58 -7.58 9.38 14.11
CA PHE A 58 -6.66 8.26 14.33
C PHE A 58 -6.72 7.56 15.72
N HIS A 59 -7.75 7.84 16.54
CA HIS A 59 -8.03 7.12 17.80
C HIS A 59 -9.51 6.71 17.87
N PRO A 60 -9.88 5.68 18.66
CA PRO A 60 -11.28 5.40 18.94
C PRO A 60 -11.89 6.50 19.83
N HIS A 61 -13.21 6.50 19.93
CA HIS A 61 -13.95 7.42 20.79
C HIS A 61 -13.57 7.26 22.27
N ASP A 62 -13.48 6.00 22.72
CA ASP A 62 -13.06 5.63 24.06
C ASP A 62 -11.72 4.87 23.99
N LEU A 63 -10.62 5.59 24.25
CA LEU A 63 -9.29 5.02 24.18
C LEU A 63 -9.03 3.98 25.28
N ASP A 64 -9.67 4.14 26.44
CA ASP A 64 -9.39 3.28 27.60
C ASP A 64 -10.10 1.93 27.48
N HIS A 65 -11.30 1.90 26.89
CA HIS A 65 -12.06 0.67 26.69
C HIS A 65 -11.86 0.04 25.30
N ASP A 66 -11.79 0.85 24.24
CA ASP A 66 -11.74 0.36 22.86
C ASP A 66 -10.34 0.42 22.23
N GLY A 67 -9.34 0.99 22.92
CA GLY A 67 -8.00 1.22 22.39
C GLY A 67 -7.34 -0.02 21.81
N GLU A 68 -7.30 -1.12 22.56
CA GLU A 68 -6.65 -2.36 22.13
C GLU A 68 -7.32 -2.97 20.90
N ALA A 69 -8.65 -3.05 20.90
CA ALA A 69 -9.41 -3.59 19.78
C ALA A 69 -9.29 -2.71 18.52
N PHE A 70 -9.31 -1.38 18.69
CA PHE A 70 -9.15 -0.43 17.59
C PHE A 70 -7.78 -0.57 16.91
N PHE A 71 -6.69 -0.50 17.68
CA PHE A 71 -5.34 -0.58 17.10
C PHE A 71 -5.03 -1.97 16.55
N SER A 72 -5.56 -3.04 17.14
CA SER A 72 -5.42 -4.39 16.59
C SER A 72 -6.07 -4.51 15.21
N LYS A 73 -7.29 -3.97 15.03
CA LYS A 73 -7.97 -3.93 13.72
C LYS A 73 -7.22 -3.05 12.72
N LEU A 74 -6.71 -1.90 13.15
CA LEU A 74 -5.92 -1.01 12.30
C LEU A 74 -4.67 -1.73 11.76
N ILE A 75 -3.91 -2.39 12.64
CA ILE A 75 -2.71 -3.13 12.26
C ILE A 75 -3.05 -4.30 11.32
N ALA A 76 -4.11 -5.06 11.60
CA ALA A 76 -4.55 -6.16 10.74
C ALA A 76 -4.90 -5.67 9.33
N LYS A 77 -5.64 -4.55 9.25
CA LYS A 77 -6.01 -3.91 7.99
C LYS A 77 -4.79 -3.40 7.21
N GLU A 78 -3.84 -2.75 7.87
CA GLU A 78 -2.61 -2.27 7.24
C GLU A 78 -1.71 -3.41 6.76
N ALA A 79 -1.58 -4.48 7.56
CA ALA A 79 -0.84 -5.68 7.18
C ALA A 79 -1.45 -6.33 5.93
N ALA A 80 -2.76 -6.54 5.93
CA ALA A 80 -3.51 -7.06 4.79
C ALA A 80 -3.32 -6.21 3.52
N ALA A 81 -3.46 -4.89 3.63
CA ALA A 81 -3.26 -3.98 2.50
C ALA A 81 -1.82 -4.02 1.98
N THR A 82 -0.83 -4.14 2.87
CA THR A 82 0.59 -4.22 2.51
C THR A 82 0.93 -5.53 1.82
N GLU A 83 0.40 -6.66 2.30
CA GLU A 83 0.60 -7.98 1.69
C GLU A 83 0.00 -8.06 0.29
N LEU A 84 -1.22 -7.54 0.09
CA LEU A 84 -1.84 -7.48 -1.22
C LEU A 84 -1.08 -6.56 -2.18
N CYS A 85 -0.60 -5.42 -1.68
CA CYS A 85 0.24 -4.51 -2.46
C CYS A 85 1.53 -5.22 -2.89
N ALA A 86 2.20 -5.92 -1.97
CA ALA A 86 3.39 -6.71 -2.27
C ALA A 86 3.09 -7.78 -3.33
N GLY A 87 2.01 -8.54 -3.17
CA GLY A 87 1.57 -9.55 -4.14
C GLY A 87 1.32 -8.98 -5.53
N ARG A 88 0.64 -7.83 -5.63
CA ARG A 88 0.42 -7.11 -6.88
C ARG A 88 1.74 -6.67 -7.53
N LEU A 89 2.67 -6.12 -6.74
CA LEU A 89 3.98 -5.70 -7.25
C LEU A 89 4.82 -6.90 -7.69
N MET A 90 4.74 -8.03 -6.99
CA MET A 90 5.42 -9.27 -7.36
C MET A 90 4.91 -9.83 -8.70
N GLY A 91 3.60 -9.76 -8.96
CA GLY A 91 3.02 -10.22 -10.22
C GLY A 91 3.62 -9.57 -11.47
N ASN A 92 4.13 -8.34 -11.34
CA ASN A 92 4.81 -7.60 -12.40
C ASN A 92 6.32 -7.42 -12.14
N PHE A 93 6.93 -8.20 -11.24
CA PHE A 93 8.35 -8.15 -10.88
C PHE A 93 8.87 -6.79 -10.37
N VAL A 94 8.00 -5.98 -9.79
CA VAL A 94 8.32 -4.60 -9.36
C VAL A 94 8.97 -4.55 -7.97
N LEU A 95 8.62 -5.46 -7.06
CA LEU A 95 8.90 -5.34 -5.62
C LEU A 95 10.39 -5.17 -5.24
N PHE A 96 11.33 -5.75 -6.01
CA PHE A 96 12.78 -5.72 -5.72
C PHE A 96 13.62 -5.14 -6.86
N SER A 97 13.04 -4.21 -7.62
CA SER A 97 13.70 -3.53 -8.73
C SER A 97 14.65 -2.41 -8.27
N ASP A 98 15.74 -2.74 -7.58
CA ASP A 98 16.64 -1.72 -6.99
C ASP A 98 17.35 -0.84 -8.02
N THR A 99 17.81 -1.48 -9.09
CA THR A 99 18.61 -0.84 -10.15
C THR A 99 17.76 -0.32 -11.30
N TYR A 100 16.45 -0.58 -11.25
CA TYR A 100 15.50 -0.26 -12.31
C TYR A 100 14.36 0.60 -11.75
N VAL A 101 13.91 1.58 -12.53
CA VAL A 101 12.67 2.31 -12.25
C VAL A 101 11.54 1.60 -12.99
N PRO A 102 10.57 0.99 -12.29
CA PRO A 102 9.40 0.37 -12.91
C PRO A 102 8.49 1.45 -13.51
N VAL A 103 7.98 1.21 -14.72
CA VAL A 103 7.18 2.16 -15.50
C VAL A 103 5.95 1.46 -16.07
N GLN A 104 4.77 1.95 -15.70
CA GLN A 104 3.48 1.39 -16.13
C GLN A 104 2.52 2.45 -16.73
N SER A 105 2.96 3.71 -16.85
CA SER A 105 2.17 4.79 -17.45
C SER A 105 3.06 5.77 -18.21
N GLY A 106 2.49 6.49 -19.18
CA GLY A 106 3.21 7.51 -19.93
C GLY A 106 3.82 8.60 -19.05
N MET A 107 3.12 9.04 -17.99
CA MET A 107 3.70 10.02 -17.04
C MET A 107 4.93 9.46 -16.30
N ALA A 108 4.86 8.20 -15.85
CA ALA A 108 5.99 7.53 -15.20
C ALA A 108 7.17 7.35 -16.18
N PHE A 109 6.89 7.10 -17.46
CA PHE A 109 7.88 6.98 -18.53
C PHE A 109 8.70 8.26 -18.67
N TYR A 110 8.04 9.41 -18.81
CA TYR A 110 8.73 10.70 -18.89
C TYR A 110 9.51 11.02 -17.60
N LYS A 111 8.94 10.73 -16.43
CA LYS A 111 9.61 10.96 -15.15
C LYS A 111 10.85 10.07 -14.98
N ALA A 112 10.83 8.84 -15.50
CA ALA A 112 12.00 7.95 -15.49
C ALA A 112 13.13 8.51 -16.35
N ILE A 113 12.82 8.94 -17.58
CA ILE A 113 13.78 9.57 -18.51
C ILE A 113 14.40 10.84 -17.91
N GLN A 114 13.63 11.64 -17.19
CA GLN A 114 14.12 12.87 -16.55
C GLN A 114 15.21 12.61 -15.50
N LYS A 115 15.34 11.40 -14.95
CA LYS A 115 16.34 11.10 -13.91
C LYS A 115 17.79 11.31 -14.37
N ASP A 116 18.08 11.04 -15.63
CA ASP A 116 19.43 11.11 -16.20
C ASP A 116 19.46 11.82 -17.57
N GLY A 117 18.37 12.50 -17.93
CA GLY A 117 18.22 13.18 -19.22
C GLY A 117 18.07 12.23 -20.41
N GLY A 118 17.54 11.03 -20.18
CA GLY A 118 17.22 10.06 -21.24
C GLY A 118 18.41 9.26 -21.75
N LYS A 119 19.49 9.18 -20.96
CA LYS A 119 20.70 8.44 -21.32
C LYS A 119 20.61 6.94 -21.02
N GLY A 120 19.66 6.55 -20.18
CA GLY A 120 19.43 5.20 -19.72
C GLY A 120 18.81 4.29 -20.76
N THR A 121 18.49 3.07 -20.35
CA THR A 121 17.97 2.03 -21.24
C THR A 121 16.72 1.40 -20.64
N PHE A 122 15.71 1.18 -21.47
CA PHE A 122 14.52 0.44 -21.08
C PHE A 122 14.74 -1.06 -21.27
N TYR A 123 14.14 -1.84 -20.38
CA TYR A 123 14.14 -3.29 -20.40
C TYR A 123 12.71 -3.81 -20.33
N THR A 124 12.46 -4.92 -21.04
CA THR A 124 11.24 -5.70 -20.95
C THR A 124 11.56 -7.12 -20.48
N LEU A 125 10.65 -7.69 -19.70
CA LEU A 125 10.73 -9.06 -19.22
C LEU A 125 9.88 -10.03 -20.05
N GLY A 126 9.16 -9.55 -21.06
CA GLY A 126 8.23 -10.36 -21.86
C GLY A 126 6.83 -9.75 -21.93
N ALA A 127 5.95 -10.40 -22.69
CA ALA A 127 4.58 -9.93 -22.92
C ALA A 127 3.63 -10.19 -21.74
N ASP A 128 4.03 -11.07 -20.82
CA ASP A 128 3.35 -11.43 -19.58
C ASP A 128 3.57 -10.41 -18.45
N VAL A 129 4.54 -9.51 -18.58
CA VAL A 129 4.82 -8.47 -17.58
C VAL A 129 4.29 -7.13 -18.08
N HIS A 130 3.37 -6.54 -17.32
CA HIS A 130 2.72 -5.27 -17.66
C HIS A 130 3.49 -4.08 -17.09
N CYS A 131 4.80 -4.07 -17.32
CA CYS A 131 5.73 -3.06 -16.82
C CYS A 131 6.98 -3.00 -17.70
N LEU A 132 7.49 -1.79 -17.95
CA LEU A 132 8.84 -1.57 -18.47
C LEU A 132 9.78 -1.18 -17.32
N PHE A 133 11.05 -1.52 -17.45
CA PHE A 133 12.05 -1.25 -16.44
C PHE A 133 13.11 -0.30 -16.99
N TYR A 134 13.15 0.93 -16.48
CA TYR A 134 14.15 1.90 -16.90
C TYR A 134 15.40 1.81 -16.04
N LYS A 135 16.55 1.57 -16.65
CA LYS A 135 17.85 1.63 -15.97
C LYS A 135 18.54 2.96 -16.34
N PRO A 136 18.65 3.92 -15.42
CA PRO A 136 19.38 5.16 -15.67
C PRO A 136 20.85 4.88 -16.03
N ALA A 137 21.44 5.70 -16.89
CA ALA A 137 22.86 5.67 -17.20
C ALA A 137 23.66 6.36 -16.09
N GLY A 138 24.79 5.76 -15.71
CA GLY A 138 25.70 6.30 -14.69
C GLY A 138 25.73 5.46 -13.42
N GLU A 139 25.83 6.14 -12.28
CA GLU A 139 25.93 5.49 -10.97
C GLU A 139 24.64 4.71 -10.62
N ALA A 140 24.82 3.65 -9.85
CA ALA A 140 23.69 2.86 -9.38
C ALA A 140 22.72 3.74 -8.57
N LEU A 141 21.42 3.49 -8.74
CA LEU A 141 20.39 4.13 -7.94
C LEU A 141 20.69 3.89 -6.46
N THR A 142 20.83 4.98 -5.71
CA THR A 142 21.02 4.91 -4.26
C THR A 142 19.69 4.63 -3.59
N THR A 143 19.73 3.92 -2.46
CA THR A 143 18.53 3.73 -1.64
C THR A 143 18.09 5.10 -1.10
N PRO A 144 16.90 5.59 -1.45
CA PRO A 144 16.44 6.90 -1.03
C PRO A 144 16.21 6.95 0.49
N ASP A 145 16.29 8.15 1.05
CA ASP A 145 15.98 8.38 2.45
C ASP A 145 14.49 8.10 2.74
N PRO A 146 14.13 7.45 3.86
CA PRO A 146 12.74 7.08 4.11
C PRO A 146 11.83 8.29 4.34
N VAL A 147 12.37 9.39 4.90
CA VAL A 147 11.62 10.65 5.09
C VAL A 147 11.39 11.33 3.74
N GLU A 148 12.41 11.37 2.88
CA GLU A 148 12.26 11.89 1.50
C GLU A 148 11.25 11.07 0.69
N CYS A 149 11.24 9.74 0.86
CA CYS A 149 10.25 8.86 0.23
C CYS A 149 8.82 9.20 0.68
N PHE A 150 8.63 9.42 1.97
CA PHE A 150 7.34 9.81 2.52
C PHE A 150 6.88 11.16 1.96
N HIS A 151 7.75 12.18 1.94
CA HIS A 151 7.40 13.50 1.39
C HIS A 151 7.10 13.42 -0.11
N ALA A 152 7.89 12.67 -0.89
CA ALA A 152 7.63 12.47 -2.31
C ALA A 152 6.27 11.78 -2.58
N LEU A 153 5.88 10.83 -1.72
CA LEU A 153 4.58 10.17 -1.78
C LEU A 153 3.43 11.13 -1.45
N VAL A 154 3.57 11.91 -0.38
CA VAL A 154 2.57 12.89 0.06
C VAL A 154 2.39 13.98 -1.00
N ASP A 155 3.48 14.51 -1.56
CA ASP A 155 3.43 15.52 -2.61
C ASP A 155 2.73 14.99 -3.86
N HIS A 156 3.05 13.76 -4.28
CA HIS A 156 2.37 13.14 -5.40
C HIS A 156 0.87 12.89 -5.14
N ALA A 157 0.52 12.45 -3.94
CA ALA A 157 -0.89 12.33 -3.55
C ALA A 157 -1.60 13.69 -3.68
N ASN A 158 -1.02 14.74 -3.09
CA ASN A 158 -1.56 16.11 -3.13
C ASN A 158 -1.72 16.64 -4.55
N MET A 159 -0.72 16.47 -5.42
CA MET A 159 -0.77 16.87 -6.82
C MET A 159 -1.86 16.12 -7.60
N THR A 160 -2.18 14.88 -7.22
CA THR A 160 -3.24 14.08 -7.84
C THR A 160 -4.60 14.25 -7.15
N GLY A 161 -4.76 15.27 -6.29
CA GLY A 161 -6.01 15.59 -5.62
C GLY A 161 -6.39 14.65 -4.47
N ARG A 162 -5.47 13.78 -4.04
CA ARG A 162 -5.65 12.85 -2.92
C ARG A 162 -4.88 13.35 -1.71
N LYS A 163 -5.43 13.19 -0.51
CA LYS A 163 -4.76 13.62 0.73
C LYS A 163 -4.80 12.50 1.75
N PHE A 164 -3.68 12.31 2.44
CA PHE A 164 -3.66 11.47 3.63
C PHE A 164 -4.40 12.19 4.77
N GLU A 165 -5.05 11.40 5.61
CA GLU A 165 -5.53 11.92 6.89
C GLU A 165 -4.34 12.42 7.72
N VAL A 166 -4.52 13.56 8.39
CA VAL A 166 -3.40 14.27 9.00
C VAL A 166 -2.80 13.49 10.17
N GLY A 167 -3.63 12.84 10.99
CA GLY A 167 -3.17 11.92 12.03
C GLY A 167 -2.34 10.76 11.47
N TYR A 168 -2.82 10.13 10.39
CA TYR A 168 -2.10 9.05 9.71
C TYR A 168 -0.78 9.52 9.11
N ALA A 169 -0.77 10.67 8.42
CA ALA A 169 0.43 11.25 7.84
C ALA A 169 1.49 11.56 8.90
N THR A 170 1.07 12.07 10.07
CA THR A 170 1.97 12.36 11.20
C THR A 170 2.57 11.08 11.78
N ALA A 171 1.76 10.02 11.92
CA ALA A 171 2.24 8.72 12.38
C ALA A 171 3.21 8.07 11.38
N PHE A 172 2.93 8.17 10.08
CA PHE A 172 3.77 7.61 9.02
C PHE A 172 5.10 8.39 8.87
N GLU A 173 5.07 9.71 9.02
CA GLU A 173 6.30 10.51 9.09
C GLU A 173 7.17 10.09 10.27
N ALA A 174 6.59 9.97 11.47
CA ALA A 174 7.32 9.52 12.67
C ALA A 174 7.91 8.11 12.50
N PHE A 175 7.18 7.20 11.85
CA PHE A 175 7.70 5.87 11.50
C PHE A 175 8.93 5.97 10.58
N SER A 176 8.88 6.87 9.59
CA SER A 176 9.99 7.12 8.65
C SER A 176 11.21 7.75 9.33
N GLU A 177 11.01 8.64 10.30
CA GLU A 177 12.08 9.21 11.15
C GLU A 177 12.76 8.11 11.99
N VAL A 178 12.01 7.18 12.58
CA VAL A 178 12.58 6.05 13.32
C VAL A 178 13.40 5.14 12.39
N LEU A 179 12.93 4.89 11.17
CA LEU A 179 13.70 4.14 10.16
C LEU A 179 15.00 4.88 9.79
N GLN A 180 14.94 6.19 9.60
CA GLN A 180 16.11 7.02 9.29
C GLN A 180 17.18 6.93 10.39
N SER A 181 16.77 6.82 11.67
CA SER A 181 17.71 6.67 12.79
C SER A 181 18.58 5.39 12.73
N ARG A 182 18.29 4.45 11.82
CA ARG A 182 19.11 3.25 11.59
C ARG A 182 20.41 3.51 10.84
N LYS A 183 20.51 4.65 10.14
CA LYS A 183 21.62 4.93 9.21
C LYS A 183 23.00 4.73 9.81
N ASP A 184 23.16 5.14 11.06
CA ASP A 184 24.42 5.02 11.80
C ASP A 184 24.90 3.56 11.92
N GLY A 185 23.98 2.60 12.01
CA GLY A 185 24.27 1.17 12.15
C GLY A 185 24.44 0.42 10.82
N LEU A 186 24.22 1.08 9.68
CA LEU A 186 24.18 0.46 8.35
C LEU A 186 24.98 1.28 7.32
N ALA A 187 26.07 1.92 7.77
CA ALA A 187 26.99 2.69 6.93
C ALA A 187 26.31 3.77 6.07
N GLY A 188 25.32 4.46 6.64
CA GLY A 188 24.57 5.52 5.97
C GLY A 188 23.29 5.04 5.24
N ASN A 189 23.09 3.74 5.09
CA ASN A 189 21.83 3.16 4.60
C ASN A 189 20.87 2.86 5.74
N TRP A 190 19.56 2.77 5.50
CA TRP A 190 18.58 2.42 6.55
C TRP A 190 17.99 1.01 6.36
N PHE A 191 18.07 0.47 5.15
CA PHE A 191 17.47 -0.82 4.78
C PHE A 191 18.53 -1.89 4.50
N THR A 192 19.46 -1.62 3.58
CA THR A 192 20.49 -2.55 3.09
C THR A 192 21.83 -2.38 3.79
N ALA A 193 22.59 -3.47 3.92
CA ALA A 193 24.01 -3.41 4.23
C ALA A 193 24.84 -3.02 2.99
N PRO A 194 26.11 -2.59 3.14
CA PRO A 194 26.98 -2.31 1.99
C PRO A 194 27.10 -3.50 1.04
N GLY A 195 26.80 -3.29 -0.24
CA GLY A 195 26.81 -4.34 -1.27
C GLY A 195 25.63 -5.31 -1.25
N GLU A 196 24.66 -5.11 -0.36
CA GLU A 196 23.43 -5.92 -0.26
C GLU A 196 22.31 -5.30 -1.10
N SER A 197 21.56 -6.12 -1.85
CA SER A 197 20.34 -5.67 -2.54
C SER A 197 19.16 -5.56 -1.57
N SER A 198 18.10 -4.84 -1.93
CA SER A 198 16.87 -4.79 -1.11
C SER A 198 16.22 -6.16 -1.00
N LYS A 199 16.29 -6.97 -2.05
CA LYS A 199 15.87 -8.37 -2.07
C LYS A 199 16.56 -9.18 -0.98
N ASP A 200 17.90 -9.09 -0.92
CA ASP A 200 18.70 -9.84 0.05
C ASP A 200 18.44 -9.34 1.48
N ALA A 201 18.34 -8.02 1.66
CA ALA A 201 18.00 -7.40 2.93
C ALA A 201 16.59 -7.81 3.43
N PHE A 202 15.61 -7.89 2.52
CA PHE A 202 14.27 -8.38 2.82
C PHE A 202 14.31 -9.84 3.24
N MET A 203 14.94 -10.72 2.45
CA MET A 203 15.01 -12.16 2.74
C MET A 203 15.79 -12.47 4.01
N ARG A 204 16.80 -11.66 4.35
CA ARG A 204 17.55 -11.78 5.61
C ARG A 204 16.69 -11.43 6.83
N ARG A 205 15.78 -10.46 6.69
CA ARG A 205 14.90 -9.99 7.78
C ARG A 205 13.58 -10.78 7.87
N LEU A 206 13.16 -11.42 6.78
CA LEU A 206 11.97 -12.24 6.75
C LEU A 206 12.14 -13.46 7.67
N LYS A 207 11.17 -13.66 8.57
CA LYS A 207 11.19 -14.80 9.49
C LYS A 207 11.11 -16.10 8.69
N LYS A 208 11.95 -17.09 9.04
CA LYS A 208 11.90 -18.43 8.42
C LYS A 208 10.62 -19.21 8.74
N SER A 209 9.99 -18.88 9.87
CA SER A 209 8.70 -19.43 10.28
C SER A 209 7.52 -18.72 9.65
N ASP A 210 7.75 -17.66 8.86
CA ASP A 210 6.69 -16.93 8.18
C ASP A 210 6.04 -17.83 7.12
N PRO A 211 4.71 -17.95 7.08
CA PRO A 211 4.03 -18.80 6.10
C PRO A 211 4.33 -18.39 4.65
N ALA A 212 4.57 -17.10 4.38
CA ALA A 212 4.91 -16.60 3.06
C ALA A 212 6.39 -16.70 2.71
N HIS A 213 7.26 -17.21 3.60
CA HIS A 213 8.70 -17.29 3.37
C HIS A 213 9.06 -17.99 2.05
N HIS A 214 8.44 -19.13 1.78
CA HIS A 214 8.66 -19.91 0.56
C HIS A 214 8.18 -19.18 -0.71
N ILE A 215 7.13 -18.37 -0.61
CA ILE A 215 6.59 -17.56 -1.71
C ILE A 215 7.60 -16.48 -2.09
N PHE A 216 8.08 -15.71 -1.10
CA PHE A 216 9.08 -14.68 -1.33
C PHE A 216 10.41 -15.25 -1.81
N GLN A 217 10.81 -16.43 -1.32
CA GLN A 217 12.01 -17.11 -1.80
C GLN A 217 11.89 -17.53 -3.27
N ALA A 218 10.74 -18.10 -3.67
CA ALA A 218 10.49 -18.49 -5.05
C ALA A 218 10.49 -17.26 -5.97
N TYR A 219 9.80 -16.19 -5.57
CA TYR A 219 9.79 -14.92 -6.29
C TYR A 219 11.20 -14.31 -6.41
N ALA A 220 11.99 -14.32 -5.32
CA ALA A 220 13.35 -13.78 -5.32
C ALA A 220 14.28 -14.51 -6.30
N GLN A 221 14.07 -15.82 -6.47
CA GLN A 221 14.79 -16.63 -7.46
C GLN A 221 14.32 -16.30 -8.88
N GLU A 222 13.01 -16.36 -9.13
CA GLU A 222 12.43 -16.08 -10.45
C GLU A 222 12.75 -14.67 -10.92
N HIS A 223 12.69 -13.68 -10.03
CA HIS A 223 13.08 -12.30 -10.32
C HIS A 223 14.54 -12.23 -10.82
N THR A 224 15.48 -12.92 -10.18
CA THR A 224 16.87 -12.94 -10.66
C THR A 224 16.99 -13.56 -12.04
N ASP A 225 16.29 -14.67 -12.29
CA ASP A 225 16.35 -15.38 -13.56
C ASP A 225 15.73 -14.56 -14.71
N ARG A 226 14.56 -13.93 -14.46
CA ARG A 226 13.87 -13.07 -15.45
C ARG A 226 14.68 -11.83 -15.79
N PHE A 227 15.27 -11.16 -14.79
CA PHE A 227 16.09 -9.98 -15.03
C PHE A 227 17.43 -10.30 -15.69
N ALA A 228 17.98 -11.51 -15.51
CA ALA A 228 19.14 -11.97 -16.26
C ALA A 228 18.83 -12.17 -17.76
N ALA A 229 17.58 -12.53 -18.08
CA ALA A 229 17.08 -12.70 -19.44
C ALA A 229 16.38 -11.44 -20.01
N ALA A 230 16.42 -10.31 -19.32
CA ALA A 230 15.71 -9.10 -19.72
C ALA A 230 16.21 -8.57 -21.07
N LYS A 231 15.29 -8.28 -21.99
CA LYS A 231 15.62 -7.70 -23.30
C LYS A 231 15.73 -6.19 -23.16
N ALA A 232 16.88 -5.62 -23.52
CA ALA A 232 17.03 -4.17 -23.70
C ALA A 232 16.23 -3.70 -24.93
N LEU A 233 15.53 -2.59 -24.79
CA LEU A 233 14.72 -1.95 -25.82
C LEU A 233 15.36 -0.64 -26.26
N SER A 234 15.18 -0.30 -27.53
CA SER A 234 15.40 1.08 -28.00
C SER A 234 14.32 2.01 -27.43
N MET A 235 14.57 3.32 -27.47
CA MET A 235 13.57 4.30 -27.04
C MET A 235 12.29 4.22 -27.87
N ASP A 236 12.43 4.04 -29.18
CA ASP A 236 11.28 3.90 -30.10
C ASP A 236 10.47 2.63 -29.77
N GLU A 237 11.14 1.48 -29.57
CA GLU A 237 10.47 0.23 -29.18
C GLU A 237 9.75 0.38 -27.83
N ALA A 238 10.32 1.13 -26.88
CA ALA A 238 9.73 1.36 -25.58
C ALA A 238 8.51 2.30 -25.66
N MET A 239 8.59 3.35 -26.50
CA MET A 239 7.47 4.25 -26.76
C MET A 239 6.31 3.54 -27.46
N ASP A 240 6.59 2.62 -28.39
CA ASP A 240 5.56 1.84 -29.08
C ASP A 240 4.84 0.85 -28.15
N GLN A 241 5.55 0.29 -27.15
CA GLN A 241 4.97 -0.66 -26.19
C GLN A 241 4.20 0.01 -25.05
N MET A 242 4.52 1.26 -24.72
CA MET A 242 3.98 1.94 -23.54
C MET A 242 2.44 2.07 -23.53
N PRO A 243 1.74 2.42 -24.65
CA PRO A 243 0.29 2.51 -24.65
C PRO A 243 -0.42 1.21 -24.27
N GLU A 244 0.08 0.08 -24.75
CA GLU A 244 -0.50 -1.24 -24.45
C GLU A 244 -0.26 -1.64 -23.00
N ILE A 245 0.93 -1.37 -22.47
CA ILE A 245 1.25 -1.60 -21.05
C ILE A 245 0.36 -0.75 -20.15
N GLU A 246 0.16 0.53 -20.47
CA GLU A 246 -0.73 1.40 -19.70
C GLU A 246 -2.19 0.94 -19.75
N ARG A 247 -2.65 0.46 -20.92
CA ARG A 247 -3.99 -0.12 -21.07
C ARG A 247 -4.17 -1.33 -20.16
N LYS A 248 -3.23 -2.29 -20.19
CA LYS A 248 -3.26 -3.48 -19.33
C LYS A 248 -3.18 -3.13 -17.85
N TYR A 249 -2.28 -2.21 -17.48
CA TYR A 249 -2.17 -1.69 -16.11
C TYR A 249 -3.47 -1.08 -15.59
N LYS A 250 -4.18 -0.29 -16.42
CA LYS A 250 -5.48 0.29 -16.04
C LYS A 250 -6.54 -0.77 -15.82
N LEU A 251 -6.59 -1.80 -16.67
CA LEU A 251 -7.49 -2.94 -16.50
C LEU A 251 -7.18 -3.71 -15.21
N GLU A 252 -5.90 -3.98 -14.93
CA GLU A 252 -5.49 -4.60 -13.67
C GLU A 252 -5.90 -3.76 -12.46
N CYS A 253 -5.75 -2.44 -12.52
CA CYS A 253 -6.16 -1.55 -11.43
C CYS A 253 -7.68 -1.53 -11.21
N GLN A 254 -8.46 -1.65 -12.28
CA GLN A 254 -9.92 -1.76 -12.20
C GLN A 254 -10.31 -3.07 -11.49
N GLU A 255 -9.72 -4.19 -11.91
CA GLU A 255 -10.01 -5.51 -11.33
C GLU A 255 -9.40 -5.70 -9.93
N TYR A 256 -8.34 -4.97 -9.59
CA TYR A 256 -7.67 -5.10 -8.30
C TYR A 256 -8.62 -4.81 -7.14
N SER A 257 -9.58 -3.90 -7.30
CA SER A 257 -10.59 -3.63 -6.28
C SER A 257 -11.47 -4.85 -6.02
N ASN A 258 -11.89 -5.55 -7.08
CA ASN A 258 -12.68 -6.79 -6.98
C ASN A 258 -11.91 -7.89 -6.24
N VAL A 259 -10.62 -8.05 -6.56
CA VAL A 259 -9.74 -9.02 -5.88
C VAL A 259 -9.52 -8.63 -4.42
N LEU A 260 -9.29 -7.35 -4.13
CA LEU A 260 -9.03 -6.84 -2.79
C LEU A 260 -10.20 -7.09 -1.83
N TYR A 261 -11.43 -6.81 -2.28
CA TYR A 261 -12.64 -7.06 -1.49
C TYR A 261 -13.12 -8.53 -1.56
N GLY A 262 -12.64 -9.31 -2.51
CA GLY A 262 -13.00 -10.72 -2.66
C GLY A 262 -12.13 -11.70 -1.87
N VAL A 263 -10.83 -11.41 -1.75
CA VAL A 263 -9.84 -12.33 -1.14
C VAL A 263 -9.51 -11.98 0.31
N ASN A 264 -9.76 -10.75 0.74
CA ASN A 264 -9.36 -10.28 2.06
C ASN A 264 -10.56 -9.87 2.92
N ASP A 265 -10.87 -10.69 3.93
CA ASP A 265 -12.01 -10.46 4.82
C ASP A 265 -11.87 -9.20 5.68
N GLU A 266 -10.65 -8.79 6.06
CA GLU A 266 -10.43 -7.57 6.86
C GLU A 266 -10.77 -6.30 6.07
N LEU A 267 -10.43 -6.27 4.78
CA LEU A 267 -10.78 -5.16 3.89
C LEU A 267 -12.24 -5.22 3.45
N ALA A 268 -12.79 -6.43 3.34
CA ALA A 268 -14.18 -6.65 2.94
C ALA A 268 -15.18 -6.44 4.08
N ALA A 269 -14.81 -6.57 5.35
CA ALA A 269 -15.76 -6.57 6.47
C ALA A 269 -16.64 -5.32 6.53
N ALA A 270 -16.05 -4.12 6.38
CA ALA A 270 -16.80 -2.86 6.37
C ALA A 270 -17.71 -2.76 5.14
N ALA A 271 -17.19 -3.12 3.96
CA ALA A 271 -17.95 -3.08 2.71
C ALA A 271 -19.11 -4.09 2.73
N LYS A 272 -18.89 -5.33 3.20
CA LYS A 272 -19.92 -6.37 3.36
C LYS A 272 -21.03 -5.90 4.30
N LEU A 273 -20.68 -5.26 5.42
CA LEU A 273 -21.67 -4.75 6.38
C LEU A 273 -22.50 -3.61 5.78
N GLU A 274 -21.88 -2.68 5.05
CA GLU A 274 -22.58 -1.61 4.33
C GLU A 274 -23.48 -2.18 3.22
N GLN A 275 -23.00 -3.17 2.46
CA GLN A 275 -23.77 -3.87 1.42
C GLN A 275 -24.99 -4.58 2.02
N GLU A 276 -24.82 -5.32 3.12
CA GLU A 276 -25.92 -5.97 3.82
C GLU A 276 -26.95 -4.95 4.33
N GLN A 277 -26.50 -3.79 4.82
CA GLN A 277 -27.39 -2.71 5.25
C GLN A 277 -28.17 -2.13 4.06
N ILE A 278 -27.50 -1.88 2.93
CA ILE A 278 -28.14 -1.38 1.71
C ILE A 278 -29.15 -2.41 1.17
N ALA A 279 -28.79 -3.69 1.13
CA ALA A 279 -29.67 -4.78 0.71
C ALA A 279 -30.91 -4.86 1.62
N LYS A 280 -30.72 -4.85 2.95
CA LYS A 280 -31.84 -4.82 3.91
C LYS A 280 -32.74 -3.60 3.71
N LEU A 281 -32.16 -2.42 3.49
CA LEU A 281 -32.92 -1.18 3.22
C LEU A 281 -33.70 -1.25 1.89
N ALA A 282 -33.15 -1.93 0.88
CA ALA A 282 -33.84 -2.18 -0.39
C ALA A 282 -35.01 -3.15 -0.19
N ASP A 283 -34.79 -4.26 0.53
CA ASP A 283 -35.80 -5.29 0.79
C ASP A 283 -37.01 -4.75 1.57
N ILE A 284 -36.77 -3.86 2.54
CA ILE A 284 -37.85 -3.23 3.32
C ILE A 284 -38.45 -1.98 2.63
N GLY A 285 -37.95 -1.60 1.46
CA GLY A 285 -38.44 -0.45 0.67
C GLY A 285 -38.06 0.94 1.22
N GLU A 286 -37.15 1.02 2.20
CA GLU A 286 -36.75 2.28 2.83
C GLU A 286 -35.55 2.96 2.15
N LEU A 287 -34.85 2.25 1.26
CA LEU A 287 -33.64 2.76 0.59
C LEU A 287 -33.90 4.08 -0.16
N GLN A 288 -35.02 4.19 -0.87
CA GLN A 288 -35.38 5.42 -1.59
C GLN A 288 -35.58 6.60 -0.63
N GLY A 289 -36.25 6.37 0.50
CA GLY A 289 -36.45 7.40 1.53
C GLY A 289 -35.13 7.88 2.16
N LYS A 290 -34.15 6.98 2.32
CA LYS A 290 -32.82 7.33 2.83
C LYS A 290 -31.97 8.12 1.83
N LEU A 291 -32.08 7.82 0.54
CA LEU A 291 -31.45 8.56 -0.55
C LEU A 291 -32.08 9.96 -0.68
N ASP A 292 -33.40 10.05 -0.65
CA ASP A 292 -34.13 11.32 -0.78
C ASP A 292 -33.88 12.25 0.43
N ALA A 293 -33.75 11.69 1.62
CA ALA A 293 -33.40 12.43 2.84
C ALA A 293 -31.92 12.88 2.88
N GLY A 294 -31.08 12.44 1.93
CA GLY A 294 -29.64 12.71 1.91
C GLY A 294 -28.87 12.01 3.03
N SER A 295 -29.49 11.06 3.74
CA SER A 295 -28.85 10.26 4.79
C SER A 295 -27.91 9.19 4.23
N LEU A 296 -28.17 8.75 2.99
CA LEU A 296 -27.27 7.96 2.17
C LEU A 296 -27.02 8.72 0.87
N VAL A 297 -25.77 8.77 0.42
CA VAL A 297 -25.38 9.46 -0.82
C VAL A 297 -24.59 8.47 -1.67
N ALA A 298 -25.21 7.98 -2.74
CA ALA A 298 -24.55 7.20 -3.76
C ALA A 298 -23.96 8.12 -4.83
N ILE A 299 -22.71 7.88 -5.24
CA ILE A 299 -22.01 8.70 -6.22
C ILE A 299 -21.51 7.79 -7.33
N GLU A 300 -21.80 8.16 -8.58
CA GLU A 300 -21.24 7.55 -9.78
C GLU A 300 -20.49 8.62 -10.57
N GLY A 301 -19.16 8.50 -10.64
CA GLY A 301 -18.29 9.54 -11.19
C GLY A 301 -18.39 10.84 -10.38
N PHE A 302 -19.03 11.86 -10.94
CA PHE A 302 -19.24 13.18 -10.32
C PHE A 302 -20.72 13.49 -10.05
N ALA A 303 -21.62 12.51 -10.22
CA ALA A 303 -23.05 12.68 -10.07
C ALA A 303 -23.61 11.88 -8.89
N VAL A 304 -24.61 12.46 -8.20
CA VAL A 304 -25.35 11.75 -7.14
C VAL A 304 -26.41 10.86 -7.78
N VAL A 305 -26.34 9.57 -7.49
CA VAL A 305 -27.33 8.58 -7.91
C VAL A 305 -28.52 8.66 -6.98
N LYS A 306 -29.69 9.02 -7.53
CA LYS A 306 -30.92 9.22 -6.75
C LYS A 306 -31.89 8.04 -6.77
N GLN A 307 -31.64 7.04 -7.63
CA GLN A 307 -32.55 5.91 -7.80
C GLN A 307 -32.08 4.70 -7.00
N ALA A 308 -32.93 4.20 -6.10
CA ALA A 308 -32.64 3.01 -5.29
C ALA A 308 -32.38 1.75 -6.15
N SER A 309 -33.07 1.60 -7.28
CA SER A 309 -32.86 0.48 -8.22
C SER A 309 -31.47 0.49 -8.85
N ALA A 310 -30.96 1.67 -9.21
CA ALA A 310 -29.61 1.82 -9.75
C ALA A 310 -28.54 1.47 -8.70
N VAL A 311 -28.74 1.89 -7.46
CA VAL A 311 -27.84 1.55 -6.34
C VAL A 311 -27.84 0.05 -6.06
N THR A 312 -29.02 -0.58 -6.01
CA THR A 312 -29.15 -2.03 -5.77
C THR A 312 -28.49 -2.83 -6.89
N LYS A 313 -28.73 -2.46 -8.16
CA LYS A 313 -28.10 -3.10 -9.32
C LYS A 313 -26.58 -2.97 -9.29
N ALA A 314 -26.05 -1.81 -8.92
CA ALA A 314 -24.60 -1.60 -8.82
C ALA A 314 -23.96 -2.48 -7.74
N VAL A 315 -24.65 -2.70 -6.61
CA VAL A 315 -24.20 -3.61 -5.55
C VAL A 315 -24.18 -5.06 -6.04
N GLU A 316 -25.24 -5.52 -6.72
CA GLU A 316 -25.32 -6.87 -7.29
C GLU A 316 -24.26 -7.12 -8.37
N GLU A 317 -24.03 -6.13 -9.24
CA GLU A 317 -23.00 -6.20 -10.28
C GLU A 317 -21.60 -6.29 -9.68
N PHE A 318 -21.35 -5.53 -8.60
CA PHE A 318 -20.08 -5.60 -7.87
C PHE A 318 -19.87 -6.98 -7.25
N ASP A 319 -20.89 -7.56 -6.58
CA ASP A 319 -20.77 -8.90 -5.99
C ASP A 319 -20.51 -9.98 -7.05
N SER A 320 -21.21 -9.92 -8.18
CA SER A 320 -20.99 -10.86 -9.28
C SER A 320 -19.59 -10.71 -9.89
N ALA A 321 -19.10 -9.48 -10.05
CA ALA A 321 -17.76 -9.21 -10.56
C ALA A 321 -16.67 -9.69 -9.57
N ARG A 322 -16.86 -9.42 -8.27
CA ARG A 322 -15.99 -9.90 -7.20
C ARG A 322 -15.86 -11.41 -7.22
N ASP A 323 -16.97 -12.14 -7.23
CA ASP A 323 -16.95 -13.61 -7.15
C ASP A 323 -16.27 -14.21 -8.39
N LYS A 324 -16.54 -13.68 -9.59
CA LYS A 324 -15.85 -14.08 -10.82
C LYS A 324 -14.34 -13.82 -10.77
N ALA A 325 -13.94 -12.68 -10.23
CA ALA A 325 -12.52 -12.32 -10.11
C ALA A 325 -11.81 -13.27 -9.13
N VAL A 326 -12.43 -13.58 -7.98
CA VAL A 326 -11.89 -14.53 -7.01
C VAL A 326 -11.77 -15.93 -7.62
N ASP A 327 -12.81 -16.40 -8.31
CA ASP A 327 -12.80 -17.71 -8.97
C ASP A 327 -11.69 -17.79 -10.02
N ALA A 328 -11.52 -16.75 -10.84
CA ALA A 328 -10.46 -16.70 -11.84
C ALA A 328 -9.06 -16.77 -11.20
N VAL A 329 -8.82 -16.01 -10.13
CA VAL A 329 -7.53 -16.05 -9.40
C VAL A 329 -7.31 -17.42 -8.76
N MET A 330 -8.33 -17.99 -8.11
CA MET A 330 -8.22 -19.29 -7.45
C MET A 330 -8.04 -20.44 -8.44
N ALA A 331 -8.62 -20.34 -9.64
CA ALA A 331 -8.43 -21.29 -10.73
C ALA A 331 -7.02 -21.24 -11.32
N THR A 332 -6.32 -20.10 -11.22
CA THR A 332 -4.90 -19.98 -11.62
C THR A 332 -3.89 -20.52 -10.60
N LYS A 333 -4.33 -21.12 -9.48
CA LYS A 333 -3.44 -21.83 -8.56
C LYS A 333 -2.63 -22.89 -9.34
N LEU A 334 -1.37 -22.56 -9.61
CA LEU A 334 -0.47 -23.38 -10.39
C LEU A 334 -0.27 -24.75 -9.71
N PRO A 335 -0.33 -25.87 -10.45
CA PRO A 335 0.07 -27.20 -9.97
C PRO A 335 1.52 -27.25 -9.41
N ALA A 336 2.34 -26.25 -9.71
CA ALA A 336 3.71 -26.13 -9.24
C ALA A 336 3.82 -25.91 -7.71
N LEU A 337 2.80 -25.32 -7.07
CA LEU A 337 2.77 -25.14 -5.61
C LEU A 337 2.35 -26.42 -4.87
N GLU A 338 1.68 -27.37 -5.53
CA GLU A 338 1.31 -28.66 -4.93
C GLU A 338 2.44 -29.69 -4.95
N LYS A 339 3.44 -29.53 -5.83
CA LYS A 339 4.56 -30.49 -5.97
C LYS A 339 5.63 -30.40 -4.88
N ARG A 340 5.45 -29.54 -3.86
CA ARG A 340 6.30 -29.47 -2.67
C ARG A 340 5.46 -29.55 -1.41
N LYS A 341 4.83 -30.70 -1.18
CA LYS A 341 4.39 -31.14 0.14
C LYS A 341 5.19 -32.37 0.54
#